data_AF-A0A212C1L7-F1
#
_entry.id   AF-A0A212C1L7-F1
#
_cell.length_a   1.000
_cell.length_b   1.000
_cell.length_c   1.000
_cell.angle_alpha   90.00
_cell.angle_beta   90.00
_cell.angle_gamma   90.00
#
_symmetry.space_group_name_H-M   'P 1'
#
loop_
_entity.id
_entity.type
_entity.pdbx_description
1 polymer ?
#
loop_
_entity_poly.entity_id
_entity_poly.type
_entity_poly.pdbx_seq_one_letter_code
_entity_poly.pdbx_strand_id
1 'polypeptide(L)'
;MGTHTWGHVLNTDLCSHLLLNSPGLCFQDFYQQCREAFLVNSDLTLRAQLIEFRDHKLIRTKKGTDGVEYLLIPVDNGILTDFLEKEEEEL
;
A
#
# COMPACT_ATOMS: atom_id res chain seq x y z
N MET A 1 -5.81 14.58 23.74
CA MET A 1 -6.89 13.58 23.59
C MET A 1 -7.87 14.17 22.58
N GLY A 2 -8.03 13.53 21.42
CA GLY A 2 -8.73 14.06 20.23
C GLY A 2 -7.82 15.01 19.41
N THR A 3 -7.62 14.86 18.10
CA THR A 3 -8.55 14.38 17.06
C THR A 3 -7.87 13.42 16.07
N HIS A 4 -8.43 12.21 15.97
CA HIS A 4 -8.43 11.41 14.75
C HIS A 4 -9.08 12.24 13.64
N THR A 5 -8.38 12.46 12.52
CA THR A 5 -8.91 12.69 11.15
C THR A 5 -7.78 13.26 10.27
N TRP A 6 -6.77 12.47 9.94
CA TRP A 6 -5.88 12.78 8.80
C TRP A 6 -5.55 11.55 7.93
N GLY A 7 -6.19 10.40 8.18
CA GLY A 7 -5.82 9.14 7.52
C GLY A 7 -6.79 8.61 6.47
N HIS A 8 -8.01 9.15 6.34
CA HIS A 8 -9.07 8.45 5.57
C HIS A 8 -9.01 8.67 4.04
N VAL A 9 -8.45 9.80 3.57
CA VAL A 9 -8.32 10.04 2.11
C VAL A 9 -6.99 9.50 1.57
N LEU A 10 -5.93 9.47 2.38
CA LEU A 10 -4.62 8.94 1.95
C LEU A 10 -4.56 7.39 1.95
N ASN A 11 -5.52 6.71 2.59
CA ASN A 11 -5.49 5.25 2.75
C ASN A 11 -5.88 4.49 1.48
N THR A 12 -6.93 4.97 0.81
CA THR A 12 -7.50 4.32 -0.38
C THR A 12 -6.56 4.40 -1.57
N ASP A 13 -5.95 5.57 -1.80
CA ASP A 13 -5.00 5.76 -2.91
C ASP A 13 -3.69 5.00 -2.71
N LEU A 14 -3.20 4.87 -1.46
CA LEU A 14 -1.99 4.10 -1.17
C LEU A 14 -2.23 2.59 -1.34
N CYS A 15 -3.42 2.12 -0.97
CA CYS A 15 -3.85 0.74 -1.17
C CYS A 15 -4.02 0.42 -2.65
N SER A 16 -4.72 1.26 -3.43
CA SER A 16 -4.89 1.06 -4.88
C SER A 16 -3.55 1.02 -5.61
N HIS A 17 -2.62 1.90 -5.25
CA HIS A 17 -1.29 1.92 -5.84
C HIS A 17 -0.45 0.67 -5.52
N LEU A 18 -0.62 0.10 -4.32
CA LEU A 18 0.01 -1.15 -3.94
C LEU A 18 -0.64 -2.37 -4.63
N LEU A 19 -1.97 -2.36 -4.84
CA LEU A 19 -2.72 -3.40 -5.57
C LEU A 19 -2.28 -3.48 -7.05
N LEU A 20 -2.05 -2.35 -7.70
CA LEU A 20 -1.60 -2.27 -9.10
C LEU A 20 -0.20 -2.87 -9.33
N ASN A 21 0.62 -3.02 -8.29
CA ASN A 21 2.02 -3.44 -8.39
C ASN A 21 2.29 -4.86 -7.88
N SER A 22 1.35 -5.80 -8.05
CA SER A 22 1.57 -7.23 -7.79
C SER A 22 2.56 -7.81 -8.82
N PRO A 23 3.70 -8.43 -8.41
CA PRO A 23 3.86 -9.29 -7.23
C PRO A 23 4.59 -8.64 -6.03
N GLY A 24 4.65 -7.31 -5.94
CA GLY A 24 5.20 -6.57 -4.80
C GLY A 24 6.35 -5.63 -5.17
N LEU A 25 6.51 -4.54 -4.41
CA LEU A 25 7.53 -3.51 -4.62
C LEU A 25 8.51 -3.44 -3.47
N CYS A 26 9.76 -3.11 -3.76
CA CYS A 26 10.67 -2.72 -2.69
C CYS A 26 10.22 -1.38 -2.08
N PHE A 27 10.58 -1.13 -0.82
CA PHE A 27 10.21 0.11 -0.14
C PHE A 27 10.64 1.36 -0.92
N GLN A 28 11.84 1.33 -1.53
CA GLN A 28 12.38 2.47 -2.26
C GLN A 28 11.55 2.81 -3.50
N ASP A 29 11.18 1.82 -4.30
CA ASP A 29 10.34 2.02 -5.48
C ASP A 29 8.93 2.47 -5.09
N PHE A 30 8.36 1.86 -4.04
CA PHE A 30 7.05 2.24 -3.55
C PHE A 30 7.03 3.69 -3.05
N TYR A 31 8.05 4.10 -2.28
CA TYR A 31 8.20 5.47 -1.84
C TYR A 31 8.35 6.46 -3.00
N GLN A 32 9.14 6.10 -4.01
CA GLN A 32 9.33 6.94 -5.20
C GLN A 32 8.01 7.16 -5.93
N GLN A 33 7.25 6.08 -6.20
CA GLN A 33 5.96 6.20 -6.86
C GLN A 33 4.94 6.99 -6.02
N CYS A 34 4.88 6.76 -4.70
CA CYS A 34 4.01 7.53 -3.82
C CYS A 34 4.37 9.02 -3.78
N ARG A 35 5.65 9.38 -3.93
CA ARG A 35 6.08 10.78 -4.04
C ARG A 35 5.69 11.40 -5.38
N GLU A 36 5.88 10.68 -6.47
CA GLU A 36 5.51 11.16 -7.81
C GLU A 36 4.00 11.37 -7.95
N ALA A 37 3.20 10.54 -7.28
CA ALA A 37 1.75 10.68 -7.18
C ALA A 37 1.30 11.63 -6.05
N PHE A 38 2.21 12.32 -5.36
CA PHE A 38 1.93 13.22 -4.23
C PHE A 38 1.14 12.59 -3.06
N LEU A 39 1.19 11.26 -2.91
CA LEU A 39 0.52 10.49 -1.86
C LEU A 39 1.24 10.60 -0.51
N VAL A 40 2.55 10.83 -0.52
CA VAL A 40 3.36 10.96 0.70
C VAL A 40 4.34 12.12 0.61
N ASN A 41 4.50 12.83 1.74
CA ASN A 41 5.38 14.00 1.83
C ASN A 41 6.74 13.66 2.51
N SER A 42 6.87 12.49 3.14
CA SER A 42 8.14 12.06 3.74
C SER A 42 8.23 10.53 3.90
N ASP A 43 9.47 10.02 4.01
CA ASP A 43 9.75 8.61 4.33
C ASP A 43 9.11 8.21 5.68
N LEU A 44 9.20 9.09 6.69
CA LEU A 44 8.63 8.86 8.01
C LEU A 44 7.10 8.66 7.95
N THR A 45 6.42 9.48 7.16
CA THR A 45 4.96 9.38 6.96
C THR A 45 4.59 8.05 6.31
N LEU A 46 5.31 7.66 5.25
CA LEU A 46 5.05 6.40 4.57
C LEU A 46 5.30 5.21 5.51
N ARG A 47 6.38 5.24 6.30
CA ARG A 47 6.67 4.18 7.28
C ARG A 47 5.57 4.06 8.33
N ALA A 48 5.04 5.18 8.83
CA ALA A 48 3.92 5.15 9.77
C ALA A 48 2.68 4.50 9.15
N GLN A 49 2.32 4.86 7.91
CA GLN A 49 1.21 4.25 7.18
C GLN A 49 1.41 2.76 6.95
N LEU A 50 2.62 2.33 6.54
CA LEU A 50 2.94 0.92 6.35
C LEU A 50 2.89 0.12 7.67
N ILE A 51 3.23 0.75 8.80
CA ILE A 51 3.05 0.13 10.12
C ILE A 51 1.56 -0.11 10.40
N GLU A 52 0.71 0.90 10.18
CA GLU A 52 -0.74 0.75 10.31
C GLU A 52 -1.28 -0.35 9.39
N PHE A 53 -0.85 -0.38 8.13
CA PHE A 53 -1.24 -1.43 7.18
C PHE A 53 -0.82 -2.82 7.64
N ARG A 54 0.38 -2.95 8.22
CA ARG A 54 0.87 -4.22 8.76
C ARG A 54 0.08 -4.66 9.99
N ASP A 55 -0.23 -3.74 10.90
CA ASP A 55 -1.00 -4.04 12.12
C ASP A 55 -2.42 -4.49 11.77
N HIS A 56 -2.99 -3.92 10.73
CA HIS A 56 -4.28 -4.31 10.15
C HIS A 56 -4.19 -5.53 9.21
N LYS A 57 -2.99 -6.11 9.02
CA LYS A 57 -2.72 -7.26 8.15
C LYS A 57 -3.06 -7.03 6.67
N LEU A 58 -3.03 -5.77 6.22
CA LEU A 58 -3.22 -5.37 4.83
C LEU A 58 -1.97 -5.57 3.98
N ILE A 59 -0.78 -5.64 4.61
CA ILE A 59 0.50 -5.89 3.93
C ILE A 59 1.36 -6.90 4.68
N ARG A 60 2.30 -7.53 3.96
CA ARG A 60 3.42 -8.34 4.47
C ARG A 60 4.71 -7.92 3.79
N THR A 61 5.84 -8.14 4.45
CA THR A 61 7.15 -8.06 3.80
C THR A 61 7.72 -9.43 3.52
N LYS A 62 8.41 -9.58 2.39
CA LYS A 62 9.18 -10.79 2.06
C LYS A 62 10.56 -10.37 1.60
N LYS A 63 11.58 -11.04 2.13
CA LYS A 63 12.95 -10.88 1.67
C LYS A 63 13.16 -11.66 0.37
N GLY A 64 13.56 -10.98 -0.69
CA GLY A 64 13.95 -11.59 -1.96
C GLY A 64 15.29 -12.30 -1.84
N THR A 65 15.63 -13.08 -2.87
CA THR A 65 16.92 -13.80 -2.98
C THR A 65 18.12 -12.87 -3.16
N ASP A 66 17.85 -11.64 -3.61
CA ASP A 66 18.76 -10.50 -3.71
C ASP A 66 18.97 -9.77 -2.36
N GLY A 67 18.20 -10.13 -1.33
CA GLY A 67 18.29 -9.55 0.00
C GLY A 67 17.43 -8.31 0.23
N VAL A 68 16.67 -7.87 -0.77
CA VAL A 68 15.77 -6.71 -0.69
C VAL A 68 14.44 -7.13 -0.06
N GLU A 69 13.83 -6.23 0.73
CA GLU A 69 12.49 -6.45 1.29
C GLU A 69 11.42 -5.89 0.34
N TYR A 70 10.48 -6.75 -0.03
CA TYR A 70 9.35 -6.44 -0.88
C TYR A 70 8.05 -6.39 -0.07
N LEU A 71 7.26 -5.34 -0.29
CA LEU A 71 5.92 -5.14 0.24
C LEU A 71 4.94 -5.95 -0.62
N LEU A 72 4.11 -6.76 0.04
CA LEU A 72 3.16 -7.69 -0.56
C LEU A 72 1.79 -7.51 0.09
N ILE A 73 0.71 -7.70 -0.67
CA ILE A 73 -0.64 -7.73 -0.12
C ILE A 73 -0.99 -9.19 0.20
N PRO A 74 -1.33 -9.54 1.46
CA PRO A 74 -1.65 -10.90 1.88
C PRO A 74 -3.11 -11.27 1.60
N VAL A 75 -3.71 -10.68 0.56
CA VAL A 75 -5.06 -10.99 0.10
C VAL A 75 -4.93 -12.02 -1.02
N ASP A 76 -5.84 -12.98 -1.05
CA ASP A 76 -5.89 -13.97 -2.12
C ASP A 76 -6.09 -13.27 -3.46
N ASN A 77 -5.33 -13.67 -4.50
CA ASN A 77 -5.41 -13.05 -5.82
C ASN A 77 -6.85 -13.06 -6.37
N GLY A 78 -7.66 -14.08 -6.06
CA GLY A 78 -9.06 -14.13 -6.49
C GLY A 78 -9.93 -13.06 -5.83
N ILE A 79 -9.67 -12.73 -4.55
CA ILE A 79 -10.39 -11.65 -3.84
C ILE A 79 -9.90 -10.27 -4.32
N LEU A 80 -8.60 -10.15 -4.60
CA LEU A 80 -7.99 -8.95 -5.17
C LEU A 80 -8.59 -8.60 -6.54
N THR A 81 -8.70 -9.60 -7.41
CA THR A 81 -9.29 -9.43 -8.76
C THR A 81 -10.76 -9.04 -8.67
N ASP A 82 -11.54 -9.72 -7.83
CA ASP A 82 -12.97 -9.38 -7.63
C ASP A 82 -13.18 -7.97 -7.06
N PHE A 83 -12.25 -7.47 -6.23
CA PHE A 83 -12.30 -6.10 -5.71
C PHE A 83 -11.94 -5.05 -6.78
N LEU A 84 -10.93 -5.32 -7.60
CA LEU A 84 -10.53 -4.43 -8.68
C LEU A 84 -11.58 -4.35 -9.80
N GLU A 85 -12.22 -5.47 -10.13
CA GLU A 85 -13.31 -5.53 -11.12
C GLU A 85 -14.54 -4.73 -10.65
N LYS A 86 -14.83 -4.71 -9.34
CA LYS A 86 -15.94 -3.94 -8.77
C LYS A 86 -15.71 -2.44 -8.75
N GLU A 87 -14.47 -1.97 -8.56
CA GLU A 87 -14.14 -0.54 -8.62
C GLU A 87 -14.24 0.01 -10.06
N GLU A 88 -14.06 -0.83 -11.09
CA GLU A 88 -14.22 -0.44 -12.50
C GLU A 88 -15.69 -0.35 -12.93
N GLU A 89 -16.60 -1.08 -12.29
CA GLU A 89 -18.05 -1.06 -12.57
C GLU A 89 -18.80 0.15 -11.97
N GLU A 90 -18.19 0.92 -11.07
CA GLU A 90 -18.79 2.15 -10.50
C GLU A 90 -18.43 3.46 -11.26
N LEU A 91 -17.80 3.36 -12.44
CA LEU A 91 -17.51 4.50 -13.35
C LEU A 91 -18.48 4.60 -14.54
#